data_AF-A0A949ELR7-F1
#
_entry.id   AF-A0A949ELR7-F1
#
_cell.length_a   1.000
_cell.length_b   1.000
_cell.length_c   1.000
_cell.angle_alpha   90.00
_cell.angle_beta   90.00
_cell.angle_gamma   90.00
#
_symmetry.space_group_name_H-M   'P 1'
#
loop_
_entity.id
_entity.type
_entity.pdbx_description
1 polymer ?
#
loop_
_entity_poly.entity_id
_entity_poly.type
_entity_poly.pdbx_seq_one_letter_code
_entity_poly.pdbx_strand_id
1 'polypeptide(L)'
;MTQEILKHVKFNETSLKEIIFCLYDDNAFNTFDKTVTGYVNHIQDSLGDGPYVTVDIIIELPEGIVIIERSNPPYGWALPGGFVDVGESIEEAAVREAKEETALELDELYQFHTYSHPDRDPRFHTVSTVFVAKGVGIPKFGDDAKGLRIVKYEDLLKGEYAFDHKEVISDYLIMKEKGEN
;
A
#
# COMPACT_ATOMS: atom_id res chain seq x y z
N MET A 1 -2.67 24.46 -15.56
CA MET A 1 -3.46 23.93 -16.69
C MET A 1 -3.47 22.40 -16.66
N THR A 2 -2.33 21.73 -16.77
CA THR A 2 -2.28 20.25 -16.79
C THR A 2 -2.70 19.59 -15.47
N GLN A 3 -2.36 20.15 -14.31
CA GLN A 3 -2.85 19.66 -13.02
C GLN A 3 -4.39 19.75 -12.89
N GLU A 4 -5.00 20.78 -13.47
CA GLU A 4 -6.46 20.95 -13.46
C GLU A 4 -7.14 20.00 -14.46
N ILE A 5 -6.51 19.72 -15.60
CA ILE A 5 -6.93 18.67 -16.54
C ILE A 5 -6.83 17.28 -15.87
N LEU A 6 -5.75 17.00 -15.13
CA LEU A 6 -5.57 15.72 -14.42
C LEU A 6 -6.56 15.53 -13.28
N LYS A 7 -6.85 16.57 -12.49
CA LYS A 7 -7.96 16.53 -11.52
C LYS A 7 -9.27 16.20 -12.25
N HIS A 8 -9.55 16.89 -13.34
CA HIS A 8 -10.78 16.67 -14.11
C HIS A 8 -10.89 15.28 -14.72
N VAL A 9 -9.77 14.67 -15.16
CA VAL A 9 -9.75 13.30 -15.71
C VAL A 9 -9.82 12.22 -14.64
N LYS A 10 -9.24 12.43 -13.45
CA LYS A 10 -9.21 11.41 -12.37
C LYS A 10 -10.49 11.36 -11.53
N PHE A 11 -11.20 12.47 -11.35
CA PHE A 11 -12.44 12.52 -10.60
C PHE A 11 -13.62 12.37 -11.58
N ASN A 12 -14.11 11.14 -11.68
CA ASN A 12 -14.92 10.54 -12.74
C ASN A 12 -16.35 11.14 -12.95
N GLU A 13 -16.49 12.45 -13.03
CA GLU A 13 -17.74 13.14 -13.37
C GLU A 13 -17.51 14.18 -14.47
N THR A 14 -17.37 13.74 -15.72
CA THR A 14 -17.31 14.67 -16.84
C THR A 14 -17.85 14.09 -18.15
N SER A 15 -18.51 14.95 -18.93
CA SER A 15 -18.97 14.66 -20.29
C SER A 15 -17.95 15.06 -21.37
N LEU A 16 -16.72 15.39 -20.98
CA LEU A 16 -15.68 15.89 -21.87
C LEU A 16 -15.07 14.73 -22.68
N LYS A 17 -15.20 14.77 -24.01
CA LYS A 17 -14.75 13.71 -24.91
C LYS A 17 -13.43 14.01 -25.62
N GLU A 18 -13.11 15.29 -25.82
CA GLU A 18 -11.98 15.72 -26.62
C GLU A 18 -11.54 17.13 -26.19
N ILE A 19 -10.23 17.38 -26.26
CA ILE A 19 -9.63 18.72 -26.11
C ILE A 19 -8.79 18.98 -27.38
N ILE A 20 -9.19 19.98 -28.17
CA ILE A 20 -8.48 20.38 -29.38
C ILE A 20 -7.66 21.63 -29.09
N PHE A 21 -6.36 21.57 -29.30
CA PHE A 21 -5.46 22.72 -29.21
C PHE A 21 -5.23 23.32 -30.59
N CYS A 22 -5.73 24.54 -30.83
CA CYS A 22 -5.44 25.30 -32.04
C CYS A 22 -4.24 26.22 -31.80
N LEU A 23 -3.13 25.92 -32.47
CA LEU A 23 -1.87 26.66 -32.34
C LEU A 23 -1.64 27.50 -33.60
N TYR A 24 -1.08 28.69 -33.41
CA TYR A 24 -1.06 29.75 -34.43
C TYR A 24 -0.04 29.51 -35.54
N ASP A 25 1.01 28.75 -35.27
CA ASP A 25 2.04 28.39 -36.24
C ASP A 25 2.75 27.08 -35.85
N ASP A 26 3.57 26.57 -36.78
CA ASP A 26 4.33 25.33 -36.60
C ASP A 26 5.37 25.44 -35.46
N ASN A 27 5.87 26.64 -35.15
CA ASN A 27 6.84 26.82 -34.08
C ASN A 27 6.17 26.69 -32.70
N ALA A 28 4.98 27.26 -32.55
CA ALA A 28 4.11 27.09 -31.40
C ALA A 28 3.67 25.63 -31.27
N PHE A 29 3.34 24.95 -32.37
CA PHE A 29 3.09 23.50 -32.37
C PHE A 29 4.28 22.71 -31.87
N ASN A 30 5.47 22.90 -32.44
CA ASN A 30 6.66 22.15 -32.04
C ASN A 30 7.07 22.41 -30.59
N THR A 31 6.87 23.64 -30.10
CA THR A 31 7.13 23.98 -28.69
C THR A 31 6.10 23.33 -27.78
N PHE A 32 4.81 23.41 -28.14
CA PHE A 32 3.74 22.76 -27.42
C PHE A 32 3.91 21.25 -27.40
N ASP A 33 4.13 20.61 -28.54
CA ASP A 33 4.33 19.16 -28.66
C ASP A 33 5.52 18.70 -27.82
N LYS A 34 6.68 19.33 -27.94
CA LYS A 34 7.84 18.97 -27.09
C LYS A 34 7.55 19.12 -25.60
N THR A 35 6.82 20.15 -25.20
CA THR A 35 6.57 20.44 -23.78
C THR A 35 5.43 19.58 -23.22
N VAL A 36 4.33 19.47 -23.95
CA VAL A 36 3.13 18.74 -23.54
C VAL A 36 3.30 17.24 -23.76
N THR A 37 3.81 16.78 -24.89
CA THR A 37 4.11 15.36 -25.11
C THR A 37 5.21 14.90 -24.16
N GLY A 38 6.27 15.70 -23.97
CA GLY A 38 7.30 15.40 -22.96
C GLY A 38 6.73 15.31 -21.54
N TYR A 39 5.79 16.19 -21.17
CA TYR A 39 5.16 16.20 -19.85
C TYR A 39 4.07 15.14 -19.68
N VAL A 40 3.31 14.82 -20.74
CA VAL A 40 2.29 13.76 -20.76
C VAL A 40 2.96 12.39 -20.73
N ASN A 41 4.05 12.20 -21.49
CA ASN A 41 4.87 11.00 -21.37
C ASN A 41 5.49 10.91 -19.98
N HIS A 42 6.05 12.01 -19.44
CA HIS A 42 6.53 12.02 -18.07
C HIS A 42 5.41 11.69 -17.06
N ILE A 43 4.19 12.15 -17.25
CA ILE A 43 3.03 11.79 -16.43
C ILE A 43 2.66 10.31 -16.62
N GLN A 44 2.64 9.77 -17.83
CA GLN A 44 2.32 8.36 -18.08
C GLN A 44 3.39 7.43 -17.51
N ASP A 45 4.66 7.78 -17.71
CA ASP A 45 5.83 7.03 -17.23
C ASP A 45 5.99 7.19 -15.70
N SER A 46 5.75 8.38 -15.15
CA SER A 46 5.94 8.67 -13.71
C SER A 46 4.68 8.49 -12.84
N LEU A 47 3.49 8.40 -13.45
CA LEU A 47 2.25 8.02 -12.73
C LEU A 47 1.82 6.58 -13.03
N GLY A 48 2.49 5.88 -13.96
CA GLY A 48 2.22 4.48 -14.32
C GLY A 48 3.08 3.46 -13.57
N ASP A 49 4.34 3.78 -13.28
CA ASP A 49 5.32 2.83 -12.74
C ASP A 49 5.75 3.15 -11.30
N GLY A 50 4.77 3.39 -10.42
CA GLY A 50 5.00 3.53 -8.97
C GLY A 50 5.88 4.72 -8.54
N PRO A 51 6.28 4.81 -7.25
CA PRO A 51 5.96 3.83 -6.20
C PRO A 51 4.48 3.83 -5.83
N TYR A 52 3.92 2.64 -5.67
CA TYR A 52 2.57 2.47 -5.14
C TYR A 52 2.58 2.55 -3.61
N VAL A 53 1.59 3.22 -3.03
CA VAL A 53 1.46 3.34 -1.58
C VAL A 53 0.65 2.17 -1.04
N THR A 54 1.22 1.49 -0.05
CA THR A 54 0.64 0.33 0.62
C THR A 54 0.75 0.50 2.14
N VAL A 55 0.00 -0.31 2.88
CA VAL A 55 0.08 -0.40 4.34
C VAL A 55 0.18 -1.86 4.74
N ASP A 56 0.95 -2.14 5.78
CA ASP A 56 0.96 -3.44 6.46
C ASP A 56 0.66 -3.21 7.94
N ILE A 57 0.00 -4.16 8.60
CA ILE A 57 -0.38 -4.04 10.01
C ILE A 57 0.17 -5.22 10.81
N ILE A 58 0.94 -4.92 11.84
CA ILE A 58 1.30 -5.86 12.89
C ILE A 58 0.19 -5.81 13.94
N ILE A 59 -0.73 -6.77 13.85
CA ILE A 59 -1.87 -6.85 14.78
C ILE A 59 -1.51 -7.76 15.95
N GLU A 60 -1.42 -7.18 17.15
CA GLU A 60 -1.15 -7.88 18.40
C GLU A 60 -2.44 -8.45 19.01
N LEU A 61 -2.41 -9.74 19.34
CA LEU A 61 -3.37 -10.42 20.19
C LEU A 61 -2.64 -11.01 21.42
N PRO A 62 -3.35 -11.34 22.51
CA PRO A 62 -2.73 -11.96 23.70
C PRO A 62 -1.91 -13.22 23.39
N GLU A 63 -2.27 -13.96 22.34
CA GLU A 63 -1.68 -15.22 21.94
C GLU A 63 -0.53 -15.07 20.92
N GLY A 64 -0.37 -13.90 20.31
CA GLY A 64 0.65 -13.64 19.29
C GLY A 64 0.24 -12.62 18.23
N ILE A 65 0.90 -12.65 17.07
CA ILE A 65 0.66 -11.75 15.94
C ILE A 65 -0.22 -12.43 14.89
N VAL A 66 -1.16 -11.68 14.32
CA VAL A 66 -2.01 -12.15 13.23
C VAL A 66 -1.22 -12.18 11.92
N ILE A 67 -1.28 -13.33 11.24
CA ILE A 67 -0.67 -13.54 9.92
C ILE A 67 -1.73 -14.13 8.99
N ILE A 68 -1.82 -13.62 7.78
CA ILE A 68 -2.77 -14.06 6.75
C ILE A 68 -2.07 -14.84 5.64
N GLU A 69 -2.79 -15.76 4.99
CA GLU A 69 -2.32 -16.46 3.79
C GLU A 69 -2.88 -15.77 2.55
N ARG A 70 -2.00 -15.26 1.69
CA ARG A 70 -2.40 -14.46 0.52
C ARG A 70 -3.20 -15.29 -0.49
N SER A 71 -4.31 -14.74 -0.99
CA SER A 71 -5.11 -15.36 -2.05
C SER A 71 -4.48 -15.24 -3.44
N ASN A 72 -3.65 -14.20 -3.65
CA ASN A 72 -3.07 -13.77 -4.92
C ASN A 72 -1.53 -13.79 -4.92
N PRO A 73 -0.87 -14.00 -6.07
CA PRO A 73 0.59 -13.99 -6.16
C PRO A 73 1.20 -12.63 -5.79
N PRO A 74 2.40 -12.58 -5.16
CA PRO A 74 3.19 -13.71 -4.68
C PRO A 74 2.48 -14.46 -3.54
N TYR A 75 2.43 -15.78 -3.61
CA TYR A 75 1.76 -16.61 -2.60
C TYR A 75 2.63 -16.75 -1.36
N GLY A 76 2.00 -16.90 -0.20
CA GLY A 76 2.69 -17.12 1.07
C GLY A 76 1.94 -16.48 2.24
N TRP A 77 2.52 -16.63 3.41
CA TRP A 77 2.06 -15.96 4.63
C TRP A 77 2.54 -14.51 4.65
N ALA A 78 1.74 -13.59 5.16
CA ALA A 78 2.06 -12.16 5.19
C ALA A 78 1.44 -11.50 6.44
N LEU A 79 1.97 -10.34 6.82
CA LEU A 79 1.19 -9.38 7.59
C LEU A 79 -0.06 -8.98 6.80
N PRO A 80 -1.19 -8.74 7.47
CA PRO A 80 -2.35 -8.14 6.83
C PRO A 80 -2.02 -6.74 6.30
N GLY A 81 -2.59 -6.36 5.17
CA GLY A 81 -2.23 -5.13 4.48
C GLY A 81 -2.60 -5.12 3.01
N GLY A 82 -2.55 -3.93 2.43
CA GLY A 82 -2.99 -3.71 1.06
C GLY A 82 -2.66 -2.32 0.54
N PHE A 83 -3.31 -1.96 -0.56
CA PHE A 83 -3.10 -0.67 -1.22
C PHE A 83 -3.91 0.42 -0.52
N VAL A 84 -3.37 1.64 -0.57
CA VAL A 84 -4.11 2.83 -0.16
C VAL A 84 -4.95 3.31 -1.34
N ASP A 85 -6.26 3.37 -1.14
CA ASP A 85 -7.22 3.84 -2.11
C ASP A 85 -7.15 5.37 -2.28
N VAL A 86 -7.60 5.84 -3.44
CA VAL A 86 -7.67 7.28 -3.70
C VAL A 86 -8.76 7.91 -2.83
N GLY A 87 -8.35 8.79 -1.92
CA GLY A 87 -9.27 9.57 -1.08
C GLY A 87 -9.31 9.13 0.38
N GLU A 88 -8.57 8.09 0.76
CA GLU A 88 -8.37 7.70 2.17
C GLU A 88 -6.95 8.06 2.66
N SER A 89 -6.81 8.18 3.98
CA SER A 89 -5.50 8.28 4.65
C SER A 89 -4.85 6.90 4.78
N ILE A 90 -3.55 6.88 5.09
CA ILE A 90 -2.82 5.63 5.33
C ILE A 90 -3.33 4.91 6.60
N GLU A 91 -3.79 5.65 7.60
CA GLU A 91 -4.41 5.11 8.81
C GLU A 91 -5.79 4.52 8.51
N GLU A 92 -6.59 5.20 7.69
CA GLU A 92 -7.89 4.70 7.23
C GLU A 92 -7.73 3.41 6.43
N ALA A 93 -6.74 3.36 5.54
CA ALA A 93 -6.37 2.15 4.81
C ALA A 93 -5.97 1.02 5.78
N ALA A 94 -5.13 1.29 6.79
CA ALA A 94 -4.70 0.28 7.75
C ALA A 94 -5.88 -0.32 8.53
N VAL A 95 -6.84 0.51 8.94
CA VAL A 95 -8.06 0.06 9.62
C VAL A 95 -8.96 -0.75 8.67
N ARG A 96 -9.13 -0.29 7.43
CA ARG A 96 -9.93 -0.98 6.41
C ARG A 96 -9.35 -2.36 6.10
N GLU A 97 -8.07 -2.44 5.76
CA GLU A 97 -7.37 -3.69 5.42
C GLU A 97 -7.41 -4.68 6.59
N ALA A 98 -7.12 -4.22 7.82
CA ALA A 98 -7.24 -5.08 9.00
C ALA A 98 -8.66 -5.64 9.17
N LYS A 99 -9.68 -4.81 8.92
CA LYS A 99 -11.07 -5.22 9.04
C LYS A 99 -11.46 -6.23 7.95
N GLU A 100 -11.09 -5.97 6.71
CA GLU A 100 -11.41 -6.80 5.54
C GLU A 100 -10.72 -8.15 5.61
N GLU A 101 -9.43 -8.19 5.95
CA GLU A 101 -8.65 -9.44 5.91
C GLU A 101 -8.76 -10.27 7.19
N THR A 102 -9.05 -9.65 8.34
CA THR A 102 -8.99 -10.33 9.65
C THR A 102 -10.25 -10.23 10.51
N ALA A 103 -11.25 -9.44 10.08
CA ALA A 103 -12.47 -9.09 10.82
C ALA A 103 -12.25 -8.34 12.16
N LEU A 104 -11.00 -8.02 12.50
CA LEU A 104 -10.63 -7.32 13.74
C LEU A 104 -10.82 -5.81 13.59
N GLU A 105 -11.22 -5.17 14.69
CA GLU A 105 -11.03 -3.74 14.88
C GLU A 105 -9.62 -3.48 15.43
N LEU A 106 -9.08 -2.29 15.21
CA LEU A 106 -7.77 -1.88 15.73
C LEU A 106 -7.92 -0.91 16.90
N ASP A 107 -7.17 -1.15 17.96
CA ASP A 107 -6.98 -0.23 19.09
C ASP A 107 -5.50 0.11 19.24
N GLU A 108 -5.19 1.26 19.83
CA GLU A 108 -3.81 1.76 20.02
C GLU A 108 -2.99 1.74 18.72
N LEU A 109 -3.58 2.16 17.59
CA LEU A 109 -2.90 2.23 16.30
C LEU A 109 -1.76 3.26 16.32
N TYR A 110 -0.53 2.85 16.00
CA TYR A 110 0.60 3.75 15.81
C TYR A 110 1.48 3.32 14.63
N GLN A 111 2.11 4.31 14.00
CA GLN A 111 3.04 4.08 12.90
C GLN A 111 4.37 3.52 13.44
N PHE A 112 4.82 2.40 12.88
CA PHE A 112 6.10 1.77 13.23
C PHE A 112 7.23 2.23 12.30
N HIS A 113 7.15 1.90 11.01
CA HIS A 113 8.20 2.25 10.05
C HIS A 113 7.66 2.28 8.62
N THR A 114 8.40 2.91 7.71
CA THR A 114 8.09 2.91 6.27
C THR A 114 9.19 2.19 5.52
N TYR A 115 8.83 1.12 4.81
CA TYR A 115 9.72 0.32 3.97
C TYR A 115 9.52 0.72 2.51
N SER A 116 10.60 1.16 1.85
CA SER A 116 10.54 1.75 0.51
C SER A 116 11.59 1.20 -0.47
N HIS A 117 12.23 0.07 -0.14
CA HIS A 117 13.23 -0.53 -1.02
C HIS A 117 12.57 -0.90 -2.36
N PRO A 118 13.13 -0.50 -3.53
CA PRO A 118 12.49 -0.70 -4.83
C PRO A 118 12.10 -2.15 -5.14
N ASP A 119 12.93 -3.09 -4.69
CA ASP A 119 12.74 -4.52 -4.94
C ASP A 119 11.97 -5.26 -3.83
N ARG A 120 11.34 -4.55 -2.88
CA ARG A 120 10.61 -5.19 -1.76
C ARG A 120 9.41 -6.02 -2.21
N ASP A 121 8.77 -5.59 -3.29
CA ASP A 121 7.74 -6.33 -3.98
C ASP A 121 8.27 -6.69 -5.38
N PRO A 122 8.31 -7.99 -5.74
CA PRO A 122 8.84 -8.42 -7.03
C PRO A 122 7.97 -8.00 -8.23
N ARG A 123 6.78 -7.44 -8.01
CA ARG A 123 5.84 -7.04 -9.07
C ARG A 123 6.04 -5.60 -9.53
N PHE A 124 6.24 -4.68 -8.58
CA PHE A 124 6.38 -3.23 -8.83
C PHE A 124 6.95 -2.55 -7.58
N HIS A 125 7.51 -1.35 -7.73
CA HIS A 125 8.00 -0.56 -6.59
C HIS A 125 6.82 -0.17 -5.69
N THR A 126 6.85 -0.64 -4.44
CA THR A 126 5.90 -0.23 -3.39
C THR A 126 6.62 0.51 -2.27
N VAL A 127 5.88 1.41 -1.62
CA VAL A 127 6.24 2.03 -0.34
C VAL A 127 5.18 1.58 0.65
N SER A 128 5.55 0.76 1.64
CA SER A 128 4.63 0.33 2.69
C SER A 128 4.91 1.06 3.98
N THR A 129 3.87 1.68 4.55
CA THR A 129 3.92 2.15 5.94
C THR A 129 3.32 1.10 6.83
N VAL A 130 4.13 0.59 7.75
CA VAL A 130 3.76 -0.47 8.69
C VAL A 130 3.21 0.19 9.95
N PHE A 131 2.03 -0.24 10.34
CA PHE A 131 1.39 0.12 11.61
C PHE A 131 1.44 -1.04 12.59
N VAL A 132 1.40 -0.71 13.88
CA VAL A 132 1.20 -1.67 14.97
C VAL A 132 -0.08 -1.29 15.68
N ALA A 133 -0.88 -2.29 16.04
CA ALA A 133 -2.12 -2.10 16.78
C ALA A 133 -2.48 -3.33 17.59
N LYS A 134 -3.33 -3.15 18.61
CA LYS A 134 -4.00 -4.25 19.31
C LYS A 134 -5.26 -4.65 18.54
N GLY A 135 -5.42 -5.93 18.27
CA GLY A 135 -6.63 -6.46 17.65
C GLY A 135 -7.77 -6.61 18.66
N VAL A 136 -8.95 -6.12 18.31
CA VAL A 136 -10.18 -6.27 19.11
C VAL A 136 -11.21 -7.06 18.31
N GLY A 137 -11.65 -8.20 18.88
CA GLY A 137 -12.67 -9.06 18.28
C GLY A 137 -12.24 -10.53 18.15
N ILE A 138 -12.93 -11.27 17.29
CA ILE A 138 -12.61 -12.67 16.98
C ILE A 138 -12.04 -12.72 15.57
N PRO A 139 -10.77 -13.13 15.39
CA PRO A 139 -10.12 -13.11 14.09
C PRO A 139 -10.76 -14.14 13.15
N LYS A 140 -11.05 -13.69 11.92
CA LYS A 140 -11.59 -14.51 10.83
C LYS A 140 -11.02 -13.98 9.52
N PHE A 141 -10.57 -14.87 8.63
CA PHE A 141 -10.09 -14.44 7.32
C PHE A 141 -11.25 -13.93 6.45
N GLY A 142 -11.01 -12.88 5.66
CA GLY A 142 -11.95 -12.33 4.69
C GLY A 142 -11.48 -12.46 3.23
N ASP A 143 -11.93 -11.57 2.35
CA ASP A 143 -11.96 -11.77 0.89
C ASP A 143 -10.59 -12.04 0.24
N ASP A 144 -9.52 -11.36 0.67
CA ASP A 144 -8.17 -11.49 0.10
C ASP A 144 -7.25 -12.47 0.83
N ALA A 145 -7.74 -13.08 1.92
CA ALA A 145 -7.00 -14.08 2.70
C ALA A 145 -7.60 -15.49 2.49
N LYS A 146 -6.75 -16.48 2.19
CA LYS A 146 -7.14 -17.91 2.13
C LYS A 146 -7.12 -18.59 3.50
N GLY A 147 -6.48 -17.95 4.48
CA GLY A 147 -6.30 -18.48 5.81
C GLY A 147 -5.79 -17.40 6.74
N LEU A 148 -5.96 -17.63 8.04
CA LEU A 148 -5.48 -16.77 9.11
C LEU A 148 -4.92 -17.65 10.22
N ARG A 149 -3.79 -17.25 10.79
CA ARG A 149 -3.20 -17.87 11.98
C ARG A 149 -2.67 -16.81 12.92
N ILE A 150 -2.68 -17.16 14.21
CA ILE A 150 -2.03 -16.36 15.25
C ILE A 150 -0.70 -17.05 15.56
N VAL A 151 0.41 -16.34 15.35
CA VAL A 151 1.76 -16.87 15.52
C VAL A 151 2.39 -16.26 16.76
N LYS A 152 2.86 -17.11 17.67
CA LYS A 152 3.58 -16.66 18.87
C LYS A 152 4.86 -15.93 18.49
N TYR A 153 5.26 -14.96 19.29
CA TYR A 153 6.48 -14.17 19.07
C TYR A 153 7.73 -15.04 18.87
N GLU A 154 7.89 -16.11 19.67
CA GLU A 154 9.03 -17.05 19.59
C GLU A 154 9.06 -17.91 18.32
N ASP A 155 7.93 -17.99 17.61
CA ASP A 155 7.77 -18.79 16.39
C ASP A 155 7.75 -17.93 15.13
N LEU A 156 7.60 -16.61 15.25
CA LEU A 156 7.46 -15.70 14.11
C LEU A 156 8.61 -15.84 13.12
N LEU A 157 9.86 -15.78 13.58
CA LEU A 157 11.03 -15.86 12.68
C LEU A 157 11.28 -17.25 12.09
N LYS A 158 10.59 -18.29 12.58
CA LYS A 158 10.63 -19.65 12.01
C LYS A 158 9.77 -19.77 10.76
N GLY A 159 8.87 -18.82 10.52
CA GLY A 159 8.02 -18.76 9.34
C GLY A 159 8.75 -18.27 8.08
N GLU A 160 8.16 -18.63 6.94
CA GLU A 160 8.47 -18.03 5.64
C GLU A 160 7.33 -17.10 5.27
N TYR A 161 7.66 -15.89 4.83
CA TYR A 161 6.70 -14.84 4.54
C TYR A 161 6.90 -14.30 3.12
N ALA A 162 5.82 -13.82 2.52
CA ALA A 162 5.87 -13.09 1.26
C ALA A 162 6.57 -11.72 1.44
N PHE A 163 7.12 -11.20 0.35
CA PHE A 163 7.80 -9.90 0.30
C PHE A 163 8.97 -9.81 1.30
N ASP A 164 9.16 -8.63 1.89
CA ASP A 164 10.11 -8.33 2.96
C ASP A 164 9.52 -8.53 4.36
N HIS A 165 8.35 -9.15 4.51
CA HIS A 165 7.64 -9.19 5.81
C HIS A 165 8.43 -9.91 6.92
N LYS A 166 9.35 -10.82 6.57
CA LYS A 166 10.26 -11.43 7.55
C LYS A 166 11.24 -10.41 8.15
N GLU A 167 11.69 -9.45 7.36
CA GLU A 167 12.52 -8.32 7.81
C GLU A 167 11.71 -7.39 8.70
N VAL A 168 10.52 -6.99 8.26
CA VAL A 168 9.58 -6.15 9.04
C VAL A 168 9.32 -6.77 10.42
N ILE A 169 9.02 -8.06 10.47
CA ILE A 169 8.78 -8.81 11.71
C ILE A 169 10.05 -8.84 12.58
N SER A 170 11.23 -9.02 11.99
CA SER A 170 12.50 -9.02 12.72
C SER A 170 12.77 -7.67 13.37
N ASP A 171 12.59 -6.58 12.64
CA ASP A 171 12.79 -5.22 13.15
C ASP A 171 11.82 -4.91 14.30
N TYR A 172 10.56 -5.33 14.15
CA TYR A 172 9.55 -5.19 15.18
C TYR A 172 9.91 -5.91 16.48
N LEU A 173 10.41 -7.15 16.38
CA LEU A 173 10.85 -7.93 17.55
C LEU A 173 12.05 -7.25 18.24
N ILE A 174 13.00 -6.71 17.48
CA ILE A 174 14.15 -5.96 18.03
C ILE A 174 13.67 -4.70 18.76
N MET A 175 12.71 -3.97 18.21
CA MET A 175 12.12 -2.79 18.86
C MET A 175 11.44 -3.16 20.18
N LYS A 176 10.65 -4.24 20.20
CA LYS A 176 10.00 -4.75 21.43
C LYS A 176 11.03 -5.13 22.50
N GLU A 177 12.14 -5.76 22.14
CA GLU A 177 13.22 -6.13 23.07
C GLU A 177 13.90 -4.92 23.71
N LYS A 178 13.97 -3.79 23.00
CA LYS A 178 14.52 -2.53 23.51
C LYS A 178 13.56 -1.74 24.41
N GLY A 179 12.27 -2.11 24.42
CA GLY A 179 11.24 -1.39 25.17
C GLY A 179 10.87 -0.03 24.57
N GLU A 180 11.11 0.15 23.27
CA GLU A 180 10.76 1.35 22.51
C GLU A 180 9.31 1.19 22.00
N ASN A 181 8.31 1.42 22.88
CA ASN A 181 6.89 1.54 22.49
C ASN A 181 6.41 2.98 22.69
#